data_AF-A0A6G1S577-F1
#
_entry.id   AF-A0A6G1S577-F1
#
_cell.length_a   1.000
_cell.length_b   1.000
_cell.length_c   1.000
_cell.angle_alpha   90.00
_cell.angle_beta   90.00
_cell.angle_gamma   90.00
#
_symmetry.space_group_name_H-M   'P 1'
#
loop_
_entity.id
_entity.type
_entity.pdbx_description
1 polymer ?
#
loop_
_entity_poly.entity_id
_entity_poly.type
_entity_poly.pdbx_seq_one_letter_code
_entity_poly.pdbx_strand_id
1 'polypeptide(L)'
;FIEHLYVNFDFDGARQKLHECQTVLFNDFFLIACLEEFVENARLMIFETFCRIHQCISIGMLAEKLNMTPEEAECWIVHLIRNARLDAKIDSKLGHVVMG
;
A
#
# COMPACT_ATOMS: atom_id res chain seq x y z
N PHE A 1 -3.46 13.07 -1.54
CA PHE A 1 -2.99 11.69 -1.73
C PHE A 1 -2.17 11.56 -3.02
N ILE A 2 -2.79 11.61 -4.20
CA ILE A 2 -2.13 11.39 -5.51
C ILE A 2 -0.92 12.31 -5.76
N GLU A 3 -1.03 13.61 -5.46
CA GLU A 3 0.09 14.55 -5.58
C GLU A 3 1.29 14.16 -4.72
N HIS A 4 1.05 13.72 -3.47
CA HIS A 4 2.13 13.29 -2.59
C HIS A 4 2.79 12.01 -3.11
N LEU A 5 2.01 11.09 -3.68
CA LEU A 5 2.50 9.81 -4.18
C LEU A 5 3.28 9.92 -5.50
N TYR A 6 2.77 10.67 -6.48
CA TYR A 6 3.33 10.71 -7.83
C TYR A 6 4.18 11.94 -8.17
N VAL A 7 4.03 13.05 -7.43
CA VAL A 7 4.80 14.28 -7.68
C VAL A 7 5.91 14.42 -6.65
N ASN A 8 5.54 14.35 -5.36
CA ASN A 8 6.49 14.61 -4.28
C ASN A 8 7.22 13.36 -3.80
N PHE A 9 6.77 12.16 -4.19
CA PHE A 9 7.24 10.87 -3.66
C PHE A 9 7.28 10.84 -2.11
N ASP A 10 6.37 11.60 -1.49
CA ASP A 10 6.22 11.68 -0.04
C ASP A 10 5.20 10.65 0.43
N PHE A 11 5.71 9.49 0.81
CA PHE A 11 4.90 8.37 1.27
C PHE A 11 4.32 8.58 2.67
N ASP A 12 4.97 9.37 3.53
CA ASP A 12 4.44 9.70 4.85
C ASP A 12 3.26 10.66 4.75
N GLY A 13 3.40 11.70 3.93
CA GLY A 13 2.31 12.61 3.61
C GLY A 13 1.18 11.93 2.83
N ALA A 14 1.50 10.99 1.93
CA ALA A 14 0.49 10.17 1.25
C ALA A 14 -0.30 9.31 2.24
N ARG A 15 0.36 8.65 3.19
CA ARG A 15 -0.29 7.85 4.25
C ARG A 15 -1.18 8.72 5.13
N GLN A 16 -0.69 9.88 5.57
CA GLN A 16 -1.49 10.82 6.37
C GLN A 16 -2.73 11.29 5.59
N LYS A 17 -2.57 11.64 4.32
CA LYS A 17 -3.71 12.03 3.48
C LYS A 17 -4.67 10.89 3.19
N LEU A 18 -4.21 9.64 3.10
CA LEU A 18 -5.11 8.50 2.97
C LEU A 18 -6.03 8.36 4.20
N HIS A 19 -5.49 8.55 5.40
CA HIS A 19 -6.29 8.53 6.63
C HIS A 19 -7.32 9.67 6.70
N GLU A 20 -6.93 10.88 6.29
CA GLU A 20 -7.88 11.99 6.18
C GLU A 20 -8.98 11.71 5.14
N CYS A 21 -8.60 11.15 3.97
CA CYS A 21 -9.55 10.76 2.93
C CYS A 21 -10.58 9.76 3.46
N GLN A 22 -10.17 8.78 4.28
CA GLN A 22 -11.10 7.83 4.90
C GLN A 22 -12.17 8.53 5.74
N THR A 23 -11.77 9.53 6.53
CA THR A 23 -12.70 10.29 7.37
C THR A 23 -13.64 11.13 6.51
N VAL A 24 -13.15 11.74 5.44
CA VAL A 24 -13.98 12.53 4.50
C VAL A 24 -14.99 11.62 3.78
N LEU A 25 -14.52 10.50 3.22
CA LEU A 25 -15.35 9.50 2.53
C LEU A 25 -16.41 8.89 3.45
N PHE A 26 -16.05 8.63 4.72
CA PHE A 26 -16.99 8.10 5.70
C PHE A 26 -18.15 9.05 6.02
N ASN A 27 -17.92 10.36 5.95
CA ASN A 27 -18.95 11.36 6.21
C ASN A 27 -19.71 11.79 4.94
N ASP A 28 -19.34 11.27 3.76
CA ASP A 28 -19.97 11.61 2.50
C ASP A 28 -21.09 10.62 2.14
N PHE A 29 -22.28 11.15 1.89
CA PHE A 29 -23.48 10.35 1.61
C PHE A 29 -23.38 9.50 0.34
N PHE A 30 -22.67 9.98 -0.68
CA PHE A 30 -22.55 9.29 -1.97
C PHE A 30 -21.35 8.35 -2.01
N LEU A 31 -20.27 8.73 -1.35
CA LEU A 31 -18.97 8.04 -1.49
C LEU A 31 -18.67 7.03 -0.39
N ILE A 32 -19.47 6.97 0.69
CA ILE A 32 -19.34 5.97 1.76
C ILE A 32 -19.29 4.53 1.22
N ALA A 33 -20.07 4.23 0.18
CA ALA A 33 -20.11 2.90 -0.43
C ALA A 33 -18.79 2.51 -1.13
N CYS A 34 -17.98 3.49 -1.50
CA CYS A 34 -16.69 3.29 -2.16
C CYS A 34 -15.50 3.36 -1.18
N LEU A 35 -15.74 3.57 0.11
CA LEU A 35 -14.68 3.78 1.11
C LEU A 35 -13.69 2.60 1.14
N GLU A 36 -14.18 1.37 1.27
CA GLU A 36 -13.33 0.18 1.37
C GLU A 36 -12.53 -0.04 0.08
N GLU A 37 -13.19 0.05 -1.07
CA GLU A 37 -12.55 -0.09 -2.39
C GLU A 37 -11.51 1.01 -2.65
N PHE A 38 -11.77 2.25 -2.21
CA PHE A 38 -10.82 3.35 -2.31
C PHE A 38 -9.56 3.08 -1.47
N VAL A 39 -9.73 2.60 -0.24
CA VAL A 39 -8.59 2.31 0.66
C VAL A 39 -7.71 1.20 0.11
N GLU A 40 -8.30 0.11 -0.37
CA GLU A 40 -7.53 -0.97 -0.97
C GLU A 40 -6.82 -0.53 -2.25
N ASN A 41 -7.50 0.19 -3.14
CA ASN A 41 -6.85 0.74 -4.35
C ASN A 41 -5.73 1.74 -4.02
N ALA A 42 -5.89 2.55 -2.97
CA ALA A 42 -4.84 3.46 -2.51
C ALA A 42 -3.62 2.71 -1.97
N ARG A 43 -3.83 1.65 -1.18
CA ARG A 43 -2.75 0.77 -0.70
C ARG A 43 -2.00 0.11 -1.86
N LEU A 44 -2.75 -0.38 -2.86
CA LEU A 44 -2.18 -0.93 -4.10
C LEU A 44 -1.30 0.08 -4.82
N MET A 45 -1.77 1.31 -5.00
CA MET A 45 -0.99 2.38 -5.65
C MET A 45 0.28 2.73 -4.86
N ILE A 46 0.23 2.81 -3.53
CA ILE A 46 1.41 3.06 -2.69
C ILE A 46 2.43 1.94 -2.89
N PHE A 47 1.98 0.68 -2.80
CA PHE A 47 2.83 -0.49 -2.94
C PHE A 47 3.45 -0.57 -4.34
N GLU A 48 2.66 -0.43 -5.40
CA GLU A 48 3.15 -0.47 -6.77
C GLU A 48 4.19 0.62 -7.03
N THR A 49 3.93 1.84 -6.55
CA THR A 49 4.87 2.95 -6.67
C THR A 49 6.16 2.63 -5.93
N PHE A 50 6.10 2.10 -4.71
CA PHE A 50 7.28 1.69 -3.93
C PHE A 50 8.12 0.62 -4.62
N CYS A 51 7.45 -0.44 -5.08
CA CYS A 51 8.04 -1.57 -5.80
C CYS A 51 8.68 -1.18 -7.13
N ARG A 52 8.21 -0.09 -7.76
CA ARG A 52 8.80 0.42 -9.00
C ARG A 52 10.16 1.09 -8.78
N ILE A 53 10.39 1.66 -7.59
CA ILE A 53 11.62 2.41 -7.27
C ILE A 53 12.64 1.55 -6.51
N HIS A 54 12.18 0.52 -5.80
CA HIS A 54 13.01 -0.32 -4.93
C HIS A 54 12.93 -1.80 -5.33
N GLN A 55 14.09 -2.42 -5.57
CA GLN A 55 14.16 -3.84 -5.90
C GLN A 55 14.14 -4.77 -4.68
N CYS A 56 14.50 -4.27 -3.49
CA CYS A 56 14.45 -5.03 -2.24
C CYS A 56 13.83 -4.15 -1.16
N ILE A 57 12.71 -4.60 -0.60
CA ILE A 57 11.88 -3.81 0.31
C ILE A 57 11.62 -4.63 1.58
N SER A 58 11.77 -4.02 2.74
CA SER A 58 11.40 -4.68 4.00
C SER A 58 9.89 -4.70 4.18
N ILE A 59 9.34 -5.86 4.55
CA ILE A 59 7.92 -6.05 4.88
C ILE A 59 7.53 -5.16 6.05
N GLY A 60 8.41 -4.99 7.05
CA GLY A 60 8.17 -4.11 8.19
C GLY A 60 7.97 -2.66 7.77
N MET A 61 8.80 -2.16 6.84
CA MET A 61 8.66 -0.80 6.33
C MET A 61 7.36 -0.62 5.53
N LEU A 62 6.97 -1.63 4.73
CA LEU A 62 5.69 -1.61 4.02
C LEU A 62 4.49 -1.64 4.97
N ALA A 63 4.54 -2.46 6.01
CA ALA A 63 3.49 -2.56 7.02
C ALA A 63 3.25 -1.21 7.70
N GLU A 64 4.32 -0.51 8.09
CA GLU A 64 4.21 0.86 8.63
C GLU A 64 3.58 1.83 7.62
N LYS A 65 3.99 1.81 6.35
CA LYS A 65 3.47 2.73 5.33
C LYS A 65 2.01 2.43 4.95
N LEU A 66 1.58 1.18 5.01
CA LEU A 66 0.22 0.73 4.67
C LEU A 66 -0.75 0.76 5.86
N ASN A 67 -0.26 1.09 7.07
CA ASN A 67 -1.00 1.02 8.33
C ASN A 67 -1.55 -0.39 8.58
N MET A 68 -0.68 -1.41 8.49
CA MET A 68 -1.01 -2.82 8.72
C MET A 68 0.02 -3.42 9.67
N THR A 69 -0.29 -4.55 10.31
CA THR A 69 0.77 -5.30 11.00
C THR A 69 1.69 -5.99 10.00
N PRO A 70 2.94 -6.34 10.36
CA PRO A 70 3.84 -7.08 9.48
C PRO A 70 3.24 -8.39 8.96
N GLU A 71 2.46 -9.09 9.79
CA GLU A 71 1.81 -10.35 9.44
C GLU A 71 0.65 -10.13 8.44
N GLU A 72 -0.15 -9.09 8.66
CA GLU A 72 -1.20 -8.67 7.74
C GLU A 72 -0.62 -8.23 6.40
N ALA A 73 0.47 -7.46 6.43
CA ALA A 73 1.19 -7.01 5.24
C ALA A 73 1.76 -8.18 4.46
N GLU A 74 2.38 -9.18 5.11
CA GLU A 74 2.89 -10.37 4.43
C GLU A 74 1.75 -11.13 3.72
N CYS A 75 0.63 -11.36 4.42
CA CYS A 75 -0.54 -12.02 3.84
C CYS A 75 -1.12 -11.23 2.66
N TRP A 76 -1.23 -9.91 2.81
CA TRP A 76 -1.73 -9.00 1.77
C TRP A 76 -0.83 -9.01 0.53
N ILE A 77 0.50 -8.93 0.71
CA ILE A 77 1.48 -8.99 -0.38
C ILE A 77 1.42 -10.35 -1.09
N VAL A 78 1.30 -11.47 -0.36
CA VAL A 78 1.13 -12.81 -0.95
C VAL A 78 -0.13 -12.86 -1.82
N HIS A 79 -1.25 -12.31 -1.33
CA HIS A 79 -2.50 -12.24 -2.08
C HIS A 79 -2.34 -11.41 -3.36
N LEU A 80 -1.60 -10.30 -3.27
CA LEU A 80 -1.27 -9.40 -4.37
C LEU A 80 -0.43 -10.07 -5.45
N ILE A 81 0.66 -10.74 -5.08
CA ILE A 81 1.54 -11.45 -6.04
C ILE A 81 0.75 -12.55 -6.77
N ARG A 82 -0.11 -13.27 -6.05
CA ARG A 82 -0.93 -14.35 -6.62
C ARG A 82 -2.02 -13.84 -7.57
N ASN A 83 -2.69 -12.74 -7.22
CA ASN A 83 -3.87 -12.28 -7.96
C ASN A 83 -3.55 -11.20 -9.00
N ALA A 84 -2.56 -10.35 -8.76
CA ALA A 84 -2.19 -9.22 -9.62
C ALA A 84 -1.03 -9.52 -10.60
N ARG A 85 -0.52 -10.78 -10.63
CA ARG A 85 0.61 -11.20 -11.49
C ARG A 85 1.85 -10.31 -11.36
N LEU A 86 2.12 -9.83 -10.14
CA LEU A 86 3.36 -9.12 -9.85
C LEU A 86 4.53 -10.11 -9.87
N ASP A 87 5.59 -9.80 -10.64
CA ASP A 87 6.83 -10.58 -10.62
C ASP A 87 7.66 -10.18 -9.40
N ALA A 88 7.33 -10.77 -8.26
CA ALA A 88 7.99 -10.52 -7.00
C ALA A 88 8.11 -11.80 -6.18
N LYS A 89 9.18 -11.90 -5.38
CA LYS A 89 9.47 -13.01 -4.47
C LYS A 89 9.55 -12.49 -3.03
N ILE A 90 9.00 -13.26 -2.10
CA ILE A 90 9.04 -12.94 -0.68
C ILE A 90 10.10 -13.82 -0.02
N ASP A 91 11.10 -13.20 0.59
CA ASP A 91 12.08 -13.83 1.47
C ASP A 91 11.61 -13.73 2.91
N SER A 92 10.69 -14.64 3.30
CA SER A 92 10.09 -14.68 4.64
C SER A 92 11.15 -14.85 5.76
N LYS A 93 12.29 -15.48 5.47
CA LYS A 93 13.40 -15.61 6.45
C LYS A 93 14.07 -14.30 6.82
N LEU A 94 14.15 -13.35 5.88
CA LEU A 94 14.76 -12.04 6.10
C LEU A 94 13.69 -10.95 6.26
N GLY A 95 12.43 -11.24 5.94
CA GLY A 95 11.33 -10.27 5.99
C GLY A 95 11.41 -9.24 4.86
N HIS A 96 11.87 -9.64 3.67
CA HIS A 96 12.00 -8.76 2.51
C HIS A 96 11.21 -9.26 1.30
N VAL A 97 10.77 -8.32 0.48
CA VAL A 97 10.19 -8.56 -0.85
C VAL A 97 11.22 -8.14 -1.88
N VAL A 98 11.57 -9.06 -2.77
CA VAL A 98 12.47 -8.83 -3.89
C VAL A 98 11.66 -8.81 -5.18
N MET A 99 11.74 -7.71 -5.91
CA MET A 99 11.09 -7.57 -7.22
C MET A 99 11.94 -8.26 -8.29
N GLY A 100 11.31 -9.08 -9.14
CA GLY A 100 11.93 -9.89 -10.20
C GLY A 100 12.06 -9.16 -11.53
#